data_AF-H8IJP2-F1
#
_entry.id   AF-H8IJP2-F1
#
_cell.length_a   1.000
_cell.length_b   1.000
_cell.length_c   1.000
_cell.angle_alpha   90.00
_cell.angle_beta   90.00
_cell.angle_gamma   90.00
#
_symmetry.space_group_name_H-M   'P 1'
#
loop_
_entity.id
_entity.type
_entity.pdbx_description
1 polymer ?
#
loop_
_entity_poly.entity_id
_entity_poly.type
_entity_poly.pdbx_seq_one_letter_code
_entity_poly.pdbx_strand_id
1 'polypeptide(L)' 'MSTDCRDCRAGLDHCHGTIIHHALHRSECTEPDCFSPELLPHAFVIDCEAVGCACTEVIALAV' A
#
# COMPACT_ATOMS: atom_id res chain seq x y z
N MET A 1 -16.78 -9.83 19.17
CA MET A 1 -15.98 -10.09 17.97
C MET A 1 -14.53 -10.27 18.39
N SER A 2 -13.84 -11.29 17.88
CA SER A 2 -12.39 -11.42 18.09
C SER A 2 -11.70 -10.32 17.30
N THR A 3 -10.81 -9.56 17.92
CA THR A 3 -9.95 -8.55 17.28
C THR A 3 -8.73 -9.19 16.59
N ASP A 4 -8.79 -10.51 16.37
CA ASP A 4 -7.64 -11.32 16.01
C ASP A 4 -7.76 -11.72 14.54
N CYS A 5 -6.73 -11.38 13.76
CA CYS A 5 -6.69 -11.66 12.33
C CYS A 5 -6.70 -13.16 12.09
N ARG A 6 -7.66 -13.65 11.29
CA ARG A 6 -7.79 -15.08 10.96
C ARG A 6 -6.54 -15.63 10.30
N ASP A 7 -5.89 -14.85 9.45
CA ASP A 7 -4.75 -15.29 8.67
C ASP A 7 -3.49 -15.37 9.54
N CYS A 8 -3.33 -14.48 10.54
CA CYS A 8 -2.34 -14.64 11.62
C CYS A 8 -2.50 -15.95 12.37
N ARG A 9 -3.74 -16.30 12.77
CA ARG A 9 -4.01 -17.55 13.49
C ARG A 9 -3.70 -18.79 12.66
N ALA A 10 -3.87 -18.69 11.34
CA ALA A 10 -3.55 -19.75 10.40
C ALA A 10 -2.05 -19.81 10.05
N GLY A 11 -1.24 -18.86 10.51
CA GLY A 11 0.20 -18.79 10.22
C GLY A 11 0.49 -18.49 8.75
N LEU A 12 -0.43 -17.81 8.05
CA LEU A 12 -0.24 -17.42 6.66
C LEU A 12 0.68 -16.20 6.58
N ASP A 13 1.48 -16.15 5.53
CA ASP A 13 2.25 -14.96 5.19
C ASP A 13 1.32 -13.92 4.57
N HIS A 14 1.14 -12.79 5.24
CA HIS A 14 0.23 -11.71 4.82
C HIS A 14 0.63 -10.39 5.48
N CYS A 15 0.17 -9.29 4.89
CA CYS A 15 0.32 -7.96 5.45
C CYS A 15 -1.06 -7.36 5.80
N HIS A 16 -1.10 -6.59 6.89
CA HIS A 16 -2.30 -5.86 7.32
C HIS A 16 -2.42 -4.48 6.70
N GLY A 17 -1.36 -4.00 6.07
CA GLY A 17 -1.35 -2.71 5.39
C GLY A 17 -2.21 -2.71 4.12
N THR A 18 -2.50 -1.51 3.66
CA THR A 18 -3.10 -1.29 2.35
C THR A 18 -2.00 -0.90 1.38
N ILE A 19 -1.99 -1.50 0.19
CA ILE A 19 -1.11 -1.05 -0.88
C ILE A 19 -1.70 0.22 -1.48
N ILE A 20 -0.88 1.27 -1.53
CA ILE A 20 -1.10 2.45 -2.36
C ILE A 20 -0.35 2.22 -3.67
N HIS A 21 -1.11 1.99 -4.74
CA HIS A 21 -0.58 1.83 -6.08
C HIS A 21 -0.35 3.21 -6.70
N HIS A 22 0.92 3.60 -6.78
CA HIS A 22 1.34 4.89 -7.32
C HIS A 22 1.38 4.85 -8.84
N ALA A 23 0.88 5.90 -9.49
CA ALA A 23 0.91 5.98 -10.96
C ALA A 23 2.34 6.11 -11.52
N LEU A 24 3.21 6.86 -10.84
CA LEU A 24 4.59 7.16 -11.30
C LEU A 24 5.70 6.66 -10.37
N HIS A 25 5.35 5.99 -9.27
CA HIS A 25 6.31 5.49 -8.30
C HIS A 25 6.07 4.01 -8.01
N ARG A 26 7.00 3.38 -7.30
CA ARG A 26 6.80 2.03 -6.77
C ARG A 26 5.58 2.04 -5.83
N SER A 27 4.90 0.91 -5.75
CA SER A 27 3.83 0.72 -4.77
C SER A 27 4.37 0.90 -3.35
N GLU A 28 3.52 1.46 -2.49
CA GLU A 28 3.80 1.70 -1.08
C GLU A 28 2.82 0.90 -0.23
N CYS A 29 3.27 0.35 0.89
CA CYS A 29 2.39 -0.25 1.88
C CYS A 29 2.28 0.68 3.09
N THR A 30 1.07 0.86 3.61
CA THR A 30 0.85 1.68 4.82
C THR A 30 1.37 1.02 6.11
N GLU A 31 1.77 -0.25 6.06
CA GLU A 31 2.36 -0.96 7.21
C GLU A 31 3.87 -0.64 7.32
N PRO A 32 4.34 -0.04 8.43
CA PRO A 32 5.73 0.39 8.59
C PRO A 32 6.77 -0.72 8.42
N ASP A 33 6.41 -1.94 8.81
CA ASP A 33 7.30 -3.11 8.77
C ASP A 33 7.20 -3.90 7.44
N CYS A 34 6.43 -3.41 6.47
CA CYS A 34 6.34 -4.03 5.13
C CYS A 34 7.39 -3.45 4.19
N PHE A 35 8.54 -4.14 4.07
CA PHE A 35 9.63 -3.74 3.18
C PHE A 35 9.51 -4.29 1.75
N SER A 36 8.53 -5.15 1.49
CA SER A 36 8.33 -5.77 0.17
C SER A 36 6.85 -5.76 -0.24
N PRO A 37 6.28 -4.56 -0.52
CA PRO A 37 4.86 -4.38 -0.85
C PRO A 37 4.39 -5.26 -2.01
N GLU A 38 5.24 -5.47 -3.01
CA GLU A 38 4.90 -6.23 -4.22
C GLU A 38 5.06 -7.75 -4.08
N LEU A 39 5.71 -8.23 -3.01
CA LEU A 39 5.98 -9.66 -2.79
C LEU A 39 5.05 -10.26 -1.74
N LEU A 40 4.62 -9.47 -0.75
CA LEU A 40 3.73 -9.92 0.31
C LEU A 40 2.26 -9.91 -0.15
N PRO A 41 1.44 -10.89 0.26
CA PRO A 41 0.01 -10.84 0.02
C PRO A 41 -0.65 -9.70 0.79
N HIS A 42 -1.29 -8.78 0.05
CA HIS A 42 -2.09 -7.70 0.60
C HIS A 42 -3.55 -7.91 0.19
N ALA A 43 -4.46 -7.83 1.18
CA ALA A 43 -5.88 -7.95 0.91
C ALA A 43 -6.48 -6.67 0.29
N PHE A 44 -5.84 -5.52 0.52
CA PHE A 44 -6.34 -4.21 0.12
C PHE A 44 -5.32 -3.48 -0.73
N VAL A 45 -5.79 -3.01 -1.89
CA VAL A 45 -5.05 -2.18 -2.82
C VAL A 45 -5.93 -1.00 -3.21
N ILE A 46 -5.38 0.20 -3.17
CA ILE A 46 -6.04 1.43 -3.61
C ILE A 46 -5.10 2.21 -4.53
N ASP A 47 -5.65 2.89 -5.52
CA ASP A 47 -4.87 3.78 -6.36
C ASP A 47 -4.51 5.06 -5.60
N CYS A 48 -3.33 5.61 -5.88
CA CYS A 48 -2.81 6.79 -5.19
C CYS A 48 -3.69 8.04 -5.36
N GLU A 49 -4.52 8.10 -6.41
CA GLU A 49 -5.49 9.18 -6.60
C GLU A 49 -6.54 9.23 -5.48
N ALA A 50 -6.95 8.07 -4.95
CA ALA A 50 -7.98 7.97 -3.92
C ALA A 50 -7.52 8.56 -2.58
N VAL A 51 -6.20 8.67 -2.37
CA VAL A 51 -5.60 9.27 -1.17
C VAL A 51 -5.08 10.70 -1.43
N GLY A 52 -5.32 11.26 -2.62
CA GLY A 52 -4.88 12.62 -2.97
C GLY A 52 -3.38 12.75 -3.23
N CYS A 53 -2.73 11.68 -3.70
CA CYS A 53 -1.31 11.73 -4.06
C CYS A 53 -1.10 12.64 -5.30
N ALA A 54 -0.15 13.56 -5.20
CA ALA A 54 0.23 14.47 -6.28
C ALA A 54 1.29 13.89 -7.23
N CYS A 55 1.52 12.57 -7.24
CA CYS A 55 2.61 11.98 -8.02
C CYS A 55 2.48 12.23 -9.54
N THR A 56 1.28 12.45 -10.05
CA THR A 56 1.02 12.79 -11.46
C THR A 56 1.03 14.29 -11.74
N GLU A 57 1.19 15.14 -10.73
CA GLU A 57 1.24 16.59 -10.93
C GLU A 57 2.57 16.98 -11.57
N VAL A 58 2.48 17.57 -12.77
CA VAL A 58 3.65 18.10 -13.46
C VAL A 58 3.98 19.46 -12.86
N ILE A 59 5.11 19.55 -12.15
CA ILE A 59 5.63 20.84 -11.70
C ILE A 59 6.11 21.59 -12.95
N ALA A 60 5.29 22.52 -13.45
CA ALA A 60 5.71 23.47 -14.46
C ALA A 60 6.78 24.40 -13.85
N LEU A 61 8.05 24.04 -13.99
CA LEU A 61 9.16 24.93 -13.69
C LEU A 61 9.09 26.11 -14.67
N ALA A 62 8.66 27.27 -14.20
CA ALA A 62 8.81 28.52 -14.93
C ALA A 62 10.32 28.82 -15.04
N VAL A 63 10.83 28.87 -16.26
CA VAL A 63 12.21 29.25 -16.61
C VAL A 63 12.25 30.74 -16.94
#